data_AF-A0A6A4UKW5-F1
#
_entry.id   AF-A0A6A4UKW5-F1
#
_cell.length_a   1.000
_cell.length_b   1.000
_cell.length_c   1.000
_cell.angle_alpha   90.00
_cell.angle_beta   90.00
_cell.angle_gamma   90.00
#
_symmetry.space_group_name_H-M   'P 1'
#
loop_
_entity.id
_entity.type
_entity.pdbx_description
1 polymer ?
#
loop_
_entity_poly.entity_id
_entity_poly.type
_entity_poly.pdbx_seq_one_letter_code
_entity_poly.pdbx_strand_id
1 'polypeptide(L)' 'MKTFSENKNEPIYSISTAVLLLHISVHTLRMYEREGLIIPFKRASKQRLYSRADIERLECIRTTINQMKIGINGIKTL' A
#
# COMPACT_ATOMS: atom_id res chain seq x y z
N MET A 1 30.15 0.38 -10.13
CA MET A 1 28.73 0.76 -10.20
C MET A 1 28.16 0.74 -8.80
N LYS A 2 27.77 1.89 -8.24
CA LYS A 2 27.18 1.94 -6.90
C LYS A 2 25.80 1.29 -6.97
N THR A 3 25.62 0.20 -6.23
CA THR A 3 24.29 -0.29 -5.85
C THR A 3 23.64 0.83 -5.05
N PHE A 4 22.72 1.59 -5.67
CA PHE A 4 21.79 2.41 -4.91
C PHE A 4 21.02 1.44 -4.03
N SER A 5 21.33 1.38 -2.74
CA SER A 5 20.45 0.74 -1.77
C SER A 5 19.18 1.59 -1.75
N GLU A 6 18.20 1.27 -2.58
CA GLU A 6 16.88 1.89 -2.53
C GLU A 6 16.35 1.70 -1.11
N ASN A 7 16.27 2.78 -0.34
CA ASN A 7 15.66 2.74 0.98
C ASN A 7 14.17 2.47 0.75
N LYS A 8 13.79 1.19 0.81
CA LYS A 8 12.41 0.75 0.50
C LYS A 8 11.36 1.40 1.38
N ASN A 9 11.74 1.94 2.54
CA ASN A 9 10.85 2.59 3.49
C ASN A 9 10.69 4.09 3.23
N GLU A 10 11.42 4.67 2.28
CA GLU A 10 11.27 6.08 1.93
C GLU A 10 9.93 6.32 1.22
N PRO A 11 9.03 7.17 1.76
CA PRO A 11 7.71 7.36 1.19
C PRO A 11 7.76 8.38 0.04
N ILE A 12 7.91 7.88 -1.18
CA ILE A 12 8.06 8.71 -2.41
C ILE A 12 6.89 8.59 -3.39
N TYR A 13 6.05 7.56 -3.28
CA TYR A 13 4.94 7.33 -4.21
C TYR A 13 3.69 8.08 -3.76
N SER A 14 3.13 8.90 -4.65
CA SER A 14 1.82 9.52 -4.41
C SER A 14 0.69 8.49 -4.43
N ILE A 15 -0.48 8.84 -3.90
CA ILE A 15 -1.68 7.98 -4.00
C ILE A 15 -2.01 7.60 -5.45
N SER A 16 -1.85 8.54 -6.40
CA SER A 16 -2.08 8.28 -7.82
C SER A 16 -1.06 7.30 -8.39
N THR A 17 0.21 7.41 -8.00
CA THR A 17 1.26 6.48 -8.42
C THR A 17 1.05 5.10 -7.81
N ALA A 18 0.70 5.04 -6.52
CA ALA A 18 0.49 3.79 -5.79
C ALA A 18 -0.64 2.95 -6.41
N VAL A 19 -1.76 3.57 -6.78
CA VAL A 19 -2.90 2.83 -7.38
C VAL A 19 -2.59 2.27 -8.76
N LEU A 20 -1.74 2.97 -9.54
CA LEU A 20 -1.26 2.47 -10.84
C LEU A 20 -0.36 1.25 -10.65
N LEU A 21 0.59 1.31 -9.72
CA LEU A 21 1.48 0.19 -9.40
C LEU A 21 0.68 -1.03 -8.89
N LEU A 22 -0.30 -0.78 -8.03
CA LEU A 22 -1.13 -1.80 -7.42
C LEU A 22 -2.30 -2.24 -8.30
N HIS A 23 -2.52 -1.63 -9.47
CA HIS A 23 -3.66 -1.94 -10.34
C HIS A 23 -5.01 -2.00 -9.58
N ILE A 24 -5.26 -1.03 -8.71
CA ILE A 24 -6.51 -0.90 -7.93
C ILE A 24 -7.10 0.49 -8.09
N SER A 25 -8.33 0.69 -7.60
CA SER A 25 -8.91 2.03 -7.52
C SER A 25 -8.38 2.82 -6.31
N VAL A 26 -8.43 4.15 -6.39
CA VAL A 26 -8.18 5.05 -5.23
C VAL A 26 -9.15 4.74 -4.07
N HIS A 27 -10.39 4.36 -4.38
CA HIS A 27 -11.36 3.96 -3.37
C HIS A 27 -10.89 2.73 -2.60
N THR A 28 -10.40 1.70 -3.30
CA THR A 28 -9.85 0.47 -2.70
C THR A 28 -8.64 0.78 -1.83
N LEU A 29 -7.70 1.60 -2.28
CA LEU A 29 -6.53 1.97 -1.49
C LEU A 29 -6.92 2.74 -0.20
N ARG A 30 -7.86 3.68 -0.30
CA ARG A 30 -8.40 4.39 0.87
C ARG A 30 -9.17 3.47 1.82
N MET A 31 -9.84 2.46 1.30
CA MET A 31 -10.47 1.43 2.14
C MET A 31 -9.39 0.67 2.92
N TYR A 32 -8.29 0.25 2.29
CA TYR A 32 -7.18 -0.38 3.01
C TYR A 32 -6.57 0.52 4.10
N GLU A 33 -6.42 1.83 3.83
CA GLU A 33 -6.00 2.80 4.86
C GLU A 33 -6.99 2.87 6.03
N ARG A 34 -8.29 3.01 5.74
CA ARG A 34 -9.34 3.12 6.77
C ARG A 34 -9.43 1.85 7.62
N GLU A 35 -9.24 0.70 6.98
CA GLU A 35 -9.21 -0.59 7.65
C GLU A 35 -7.90 -0.82 8.41
N GLY A 36 -6.93 0.09 8.37
CA GLY A 36 -5.67 -0.03 9.10
C GLY A 36 -4.71 -1.09 8.54
N LEU A 37 -4.95 -1.56 7.30
CA LEU A 37 -4.05 -2.49 6.62
C LEU A 37 -2.71 -1.83 6.27
N ILE A 38 -2.73 -0.51 6.11
CA ILE A 38 -1.56 0.33 5.89
C ILE A 38 -1.73 1.70 6.51
N ILE A 39 -0.62 2.32 6.93
CA ILE A 39 -0.60 3.67 7.49
C ILE A 39 0.25 4.53 6.55
N PRO A 40 -0.34 5.43 5.74
CA PRO A 40 0.41 6.25 4.81
C PRO A 40 1.23 7.29 5.57
N PHE A 41 2.39 7.65 5.02
CA PHE A 41 3.09 8.86 5.44
C PHE A 41 2.30 10.09 4.98
N LYS A 42 2.08 11.05 5.87
CA LYS A 42 1.42 12.31 5.54
C LYS A 42 2.43 13.44 5.61
N ARG A 43 2.67 14.10 4.48
CA ARG A 43 3.45 15.35 4.45
C ARG A 43 2.69 16.47 5.17
N ALA A 44 3.39 17.56 5.50
CA ALA A 44 2.79 18.78 6.05
C ALA A 44 1.63 19.32 5.17
N SER A 45 1.72 19.13 3.85
CA SER A 45 0.66 19.46 2.89
C SER A 45 -0.56 18.51 2.92
N LYS A 46 -0.61 17.57 3.86
CA LYS A 46 -1.60 16.47 3.97
C LYS A 46 -1.60 15.50 2.78
N GLN A 47 -0.62 15.58 1.89
CA GLN A 47 -0.42 14.59 0.82
C GLN A 47 -0.02 13.24 1.41
N ARG A 48 -0.70 12.19 0.99
CA ARG A 48 -0.36 10.80 1.31
C ARG A 48 0.76 10.33 0.40
N LEU A 49 1.80 9.79 1.01
CA LEU A 49 2.90 9.12 0.34
C LEU A 49 3.06 7.69 0.86
N TYR A 50 3.52 6.84 -0.04
CA TYR A 50 3.74 5.42 0.19
C TYR A 50 5.18 5.09 -0.20
N SER A 51 5.77 4.19 0.54
CA SER A 51 7.10 3.67 0.28
C SER A 51 7.05 2.44 -0.64
N ARG A 52 8.20 1.97 -1.10
CA ARG A 52 8.25 0.72 -1.89
C ARG A 52 7.79 -0.48 -1.05
N ALA A 53 8.16 -0.51 0.23
CA ALA A 53 7.72 -1.53 1.18
C ALA A 53 6.20 -1.53 1.37
N ASP A 54 5.56 -0.35 1.38
CA ASP A 54 4.10 -0.22 1.46
C ASP A 54 3.41 -0.85 0.24
N ILE A 55 3.95 -0.62 -0.96
CA ILE A 55 3.43 -1.22 -2.20
C ILE A 55 3.56 -2.74 -2.17
N GLU A 56 4.73 -3.27 -1.80
CA GLU A 56 4.97 -4.71 -1.69
C GLU A 56 4.02 -5.37 -0.66
N ARG A 57 3.80 -4.72 0.48
CA ARG A 57 2.85 -5.20 1.51
C ARG A 57 1.41 -5.24 0.99
N LEU A 58 0.96 -4.18 0.32
CA LEU A 58 -0.39 -4.10 -0.24
C LEU A 58 -0.63 -5.12 -1.36
N GLU A 59 0.40 -5.40 -2.16
CA GLU A 59 0.34 -6.44 -3.18
C GLU A 59 0.17 -7.84 -2.56
N CYS A 60 0.89 -8.13 -1.48
CA CYS A 60 0.72 -9.36 -0.72
C CYS A 60 -0.70 -9.50 -0.16
N ILE A 61 -1.19 -8.47 0.56
CA ILE A 61 -2.54 -8.44 1.13
C ILE A 61 -3.60 -8.68 0.05
N ARG A 62 -3.50 -8.00 -1.09
CA ARG A 62 -4.42 -8.16 -2.22
C ARG A 62 -4.40 -9.59 -2.77
N THR A 63 -3.21 -10.17 -2.91
CA THR A 63 -3.04 -11.54 -3.40
C THR A 63 -3.69 -12.53 -2.44
N THR A 64 -3.51 -12.34 -1.13
CA THR A 64 -4.15 -13.15 -0.09
C THR A 64 -5.68 -13.06 -0.13
N ILE A 65 -6.26 -11.85 -0.24
CA ILE A 65 -7.72 -11.64 -0.42
C ILE A 65 -8.24 -12.47 -1.60
N ASN A 66 -7.57 -12.34 -2.74
CA ASN A 66 -8.00 -12.96 -3.99
C ASN A 66 -7.87 -14.48 -3.96
N GLN A 67 -6.77 -15.00 -3.41
CA GLN A 67 -6.51 -16.44 -3.34
C GLN A 67 -7.42 -17.14 -2.34
N MET A 68 -7.61 -16.57 -1.15
CA MET A 68 -8.42 -17.18 -0.09
C MET A 68 -9.92 -16.89 -0.26
N LYS A 69 -10.31 -16.03 -1.21
CA LYS A 69 -11.70 -15.53 -1.39
C LYS A 69 -12.30 -14.96 -0.11
N ILE A 70 -11.45 -14.42 0.77
CA ILE A 70 -11.84 -13.78 2.03
C ILE A 70 -11.87 -12.27 1.86
N GLY A 71 -12.84 -11.61 2.49
CA GLY A 71 -12.83 -10.14 2.59
C GLY A 71 -11.75 -9.64 3.55
N ILE A 72 -11.64 -8.31 3.68
CA ILE A 72 -10.66 -7.66 4.58
C ILE A 72 -10.80 -8.13 6.03
N ASN A 73 -12.03 -8.35 6.50
CA ASN A 73 -12.28 -8.87 7.84
C ASN A 73 -11.66 -10.26 8.05
N GLY A 74 -11.60 -11.08 7.00
CA GLY A 74 -10.94 -12.38 7.04
C GLY A 74 -9.42 -12.25 7.23
N ILE A 75 -8.78 -11.26 6.61
CA ILE A 75 -7.34 -11.03 6.79
C ILE A 75 -7.02 -10.58 8.22
N LYS A 76 -7.84 -9.69 8.79
CA LYS A 76 -7.59 -9.14 10.13
C LYS A 76 -7.70 -10.17 11.27
N THR A 77 -8.29 -11.32 10.99
CA THR A 77 -8.54 -12.38 11.98
C THR A 77 -7.46 -13.46 11.96
N LEU A 78 -6.55 -13.43 10.97
CA LEU A 78 -5.37 -14.28 10.88
C LEU A 78 -4.24 -13.72 11.75
#